data_AF-A0A5C7WKP6-F1
#
_entry.id   AF-A0A5C7WKP6-F1
#
_cell.length_a   1.000
_cell.length_b   1.000
_cell.length_c   1.000
_cell.angle_alpha   90.00
_cell.angle_beta   90.00
_cell.angle_gamma   90.00
#
_symmetry.space_group_name_H-M   'P 1'
#
loop_
_entity.id
_entity.type
_entity.pdbx_description
1 polymer ?
#
loop_
_entity_poly.entity_id
_entity_poly.type
_entity_poly.pdbx_seq_one_letter_code
_entity_poly.pdbx_strand_id
1 'polypeptide(L)'
;MAMQLVRKKNPTGGSIRWLRPDEEDAVKAYYSARAPLTTGELTLASSVLQEMRQKEAWLECDCVHGEHPARNSANLMKDTGTLFLAGFSHEHDMSCRMYRPFCGDEGATRVGTRKTAGSRRISYRDFLPPDDAGTTIKAPGRPTKPEDDRTRRTRRPRIARLLLTLIEDAGLN
;
A
#
# COMPACT_ATOMS: atom_id res chain seq x y z
N MET A 1 -4.72 6.16 29.39
CA MET A 1 -4.47 4.74 29.70
C MET A 1 -3.21 4.33 28.93
N ALA A 2 -2.44 3.39 29.47
CA ALA A 2 -1.13 2.97 28.95
C ALA A 2 -1.24 2.11 27.68
N MET A 3 -0.19 2.05 26.87
CA MET A 3 -0.07 1.09 25.77
C MET A 3 0.13 -0.33 26.31
N GLN A 4 -0.30 -1.34 25.56
CA GLN A 4 -0.16 -2.74 25.98
C GLN A 4 0.30 -3.68 24.87
N LEU A 5 0.97 -4.75 25.25
CA LEU A 5 1.27 -5.88 24.38
C LEU A 5 0.15 -6.91 24.46
N VAL A 6 -0.40 -7.33 23.32
CA VAL A 6 -1.53 -8.26 23.21
C VAL A 6 -1.14 -9.45 22.35
N ARG A 7 -1.63 -10.66 22.65
CA ARG A 7 -1.29 -11.86 21.85
C ARG A 7 -1.96 -11.83 20.46
N LYS A 8 -1.23 -12.24 19.42
CA LYS A 8 -1.75 -12.34 18.03
C LYS A 8 -2.79 -13.45 17.83
N LYS A 9 -2.59 -14.61 18.45
CA LYS A 9 -3.37 -15.84 18.24
C LYS A 9 -4.11 -16.26 19.52
N ASN A 10 -5.08 -15.49 19.98
CA ASN A 10 -6.00 -15.93 21.03
C ASN A 10 -7.43 -15.44 20.74
N PRO A 11 -8.46 -16.31 20.82
CA PRO A 11 -9.85 -15.94 20.57
C PRO A 11 -10.40 -14.91 21.59
N THR A 12 -9.71 -14.70 22.71
CA THR A 12 -10.12 -13.83 23.83
C THR A 12 -9.22 -12.61 24.06
N GLY A 13 -8.29 -12.29 23.16
CA GLY A 13 -7.58 -10.99 23.21
C GLY A 13 -6.84 -10.69 24.51
N GLY A 14 -6.07 -11.65 25.04
CA GLY A 14 -5.36 -11.49 26.31
C GLY A 14 -4.17 -10.53 26.22
N SER A 15 -4.13 -9.54 27.10
CA SER A 15 -2.97 -8.68 27.33
C SER A 15 -1.82 -9.49 27.96
N ILE A 16 -0.60 -9.23 27.50
CA ILE A 16 0.64 -9.86 27.97
C ILE A 16 1.22 -9.01 29.09
N ARG A 17 1.45 -7.73 28.80
CA ARG A 17 1.86 -6.72 29.79
C ARG A 17 1.51 -5.32 29.30
N TRP A 18 1.38 -4.41 30.26
CA TRP A 18 1.36 -2.97 30.02
C TRP A 18 2.79 -2.45 29.86
N LEU A 19 2.97 -1.47 28.98
CA LEU A 19 4.24 -0.76 28.85
C LEU A 19 4.40 0.22 30.01
N ARG A 20 5.66 0.50 30.36
CA ARG A 20 6.01 1.61 31.26
C ARG A 20 5.94 2.93 30.49
N PRO A 21 5.69 4.08 31.14
CA PRO A 21 5.61 5.38 30.46
C PRO A 21 6.86 5.68 29.63
N ASP A 22 8.05 5.39 30.15
CA ASP A 22 9.32 5.59 29.44
C ASP A 22 9.43 4.73 28.16
N GLU A 23 8.90 3.50 28.21
CA GLU A 23 8.86 2.60 27.06
C GLU A 23 7.86 3.09 26.00
N GLU A 24 6.72 3.63 26.43
CA GLU A 24 5.71 4.19 25.54
C GLU A 24 6.25 5.41 24.78
N ASP A 25 6.89 6.32 25.49
CA ASP A 25 7.49 7.51 24.90
C ASP A 25 8.60 7.14 23.92
N ALA A 26 9.45 6.18 24.29
CA ALA A 26 10.50 5.66 23.41
C ALA A 26 9.92 5.02 22.14
N VAL A 27 8.85 4.23 22.24
CA VAL A 27 8.20 3.58 21.08
C VAL A 27 7.48 4.61 20.20
N LYS A 28 6.80 5.59 20.80
CA LYS A 28 6.16 6.71 20.09
C LYS A 28 7.21 7.56 19.37
N ALA A 29 8.35 7.82 19.99
CA ALA A 29 9.49 8.51 19.38
C ALA A 29 10.08 7.71 18.22
N TYR A 30 10.35 6.41 18.42
CA TYR A 30 10.91 5.51 17.40
C TYR A 30 10.03 5.41 16.14
N TYR A 31 8.71 5.36 16.33
CA TYR A 31 7.78 5.28 15.20
C TYR A 31 7.64 6.62 14.45
N SER A 32 7.66 7.73 15.19
CA SER A 32 7.46 9.06 14.64
C SER A 32 8.70 9.59 13.91
N ALA A 33 9.92 9.18 14.31
CA ALA A 33 11.24 9.36 13.68
C ALA A 33 11.42 10.58 12.74
N ARG A 34 10.79 11.71 13.06
CA ARG A 34 11.05 13.02 12.44
C ARG A 34 12.26 13.70 13.09
N ALA A 35 12.69 13.21 14.26
CA ALA A 35 13.81 13.71 15.04
C ALA A 35 14.78 12.57 15.38
N PRO A 36 16.08 12.86 15.58
CA PRO A 36 17.05 11.87 16.04
C PRO A 36 16.70 11.40 17.45
N LEU A 37 16.57 10.08 17.62
CA LEU A 37 16.35 9.48 18.94
C LEU A 37 17.63 9.52 19.78
N THR A 38 17.47 9.65 21.09
CA THR A 38 18.57 9.41 22.02
C THR A 38 18.94 7.93 22.05
N THR A 39 20.18 7.61 22.39
CA THR A 39 20.65 6.21 22.49
C THR A 39 19.84 5.41 23.51
N GLY A 40 19.44 6.02 24.62
CA GLY A 40 18.58 5.41 25.64
C GLY A 40 17.21 5.03 25.09
N GLU A 41 16.51 5.96 24.44
CA GLU A 41 15.20 5.69 23.82
C GLU A 41 15.28 4.60 22.76
N LEU A 42 16.34 4.60 21.94
CA LEU A 42 16.52 3.58 20.91
C LEU A 42 16.70 2.18 21.51
N THR A 43 17.45 2.06 22.61
CA THR A 43 17.61 0.77 23.30
C THR A 43 16.30 0.27 23.90
N LEU A 44 15.51 1.16 24.52
CA LEU A 44 14.20 0.83 25.08
C LEU A 44 13.18 0.44 24.00
N ALA A 45 13.11 1.21 22.91
CA ALA A 45 12.24 0.87 21.78
C ALA A 45 12.65 -0.47 21.17
N SER A 46 13.95 -0.71 21.00
CA SER A 46 14.47 -1.97 20.44
C SER A 46 14.15 -3.18 21.32
N SER A 47 14.27 -3.05 22.65
CA SER A 47 13.95 -4.13 23.57
C SER A 47 12.47 -4.50 23.50
N VAL A 48 11.57 -3.51 23.44
CA VAL A 48 10.13 -3.73 23.27
C VAL A 48 9.82 -4.41 21.93
N LEU A 49 10.45 -3.99 20.83
CA LEU A 49 10.25 -4.61 19.51
C LEU A 49 10.74 -6.06 19.45
N GLN A 50 11.86 -6.36 20.12
CA GLN A 50 12.33 -7.73 20.27
C GLN A 50 11.35 -8.57 21.09
N GLU A 51 10.83 -8.03 22.20
CA GLU A 51 9.83 -8.68 23.04
C GLU A 51 8.55 -8.99 22.24
N MET A 52 8.07 -8.03 21.44
CA MET A 52 6.93 -8.21 20.55
C MET A 52 7.12 -9.38 19.58
N ARG A 53 8.34 -9.54 19.05
CA ARG A 53 8.65 -10.61 18.09
C ARG A 53 8.76 -11.97 18.77
N GLN A 54 9.45 -12.04 19.91
CA GLN A 54 9.63 -13.27 20.68
C GLN A 54 8.29 -13.83 21.17
N LYS A 55 7.38 -12.96 21.61
CA LYS A 55 6.08 -13.35 22.18
C LYS A 55 4.95 -13.39 21.14
N GLU A 56 5.26 -13.19 19.86
CA GLU A 56 4.27 -13.02 18.79
C GLU A 56 3.12 -12.07 19.20
N ALA A 57 3.47 -10.88 19.66
CA ALA A 57 2.55 -9.89 20.20
C ALA A 57 2.23 -8.78 19.20
N TRP A 58 1.04 -8.21 19.33
CA TRP A 58 0.67 -6.90 18.83
C TRP A 58 0.90 -5.84 19.90
N LEU A 59 1.24 -4.65 19.46
CA LEU A 59 1.26 -3.46 20.31
C LEU A 59 -0.05 -2.72 20.09
N GLU A 60 -0.85 -2.59 21.14
CA GLU A 60 -2.09 -1.85 21.15
C GLU A 60 -1.84 -0.42 21.63
N CYS A 61 -2.16 0.55 20.78
CA CYS A 61 -2.02 1.96 21.10
C CYS A 61 -3.23 2.47 21.89
N ASP A 62 -2.95 3.42 22.79
CA ASP A 62 -3.91 4.16 23.58
C ASP A 62 -4.70 5.24 22.80
N CYS A 63 -4.45 5.42 21.50
CA CYS A 63 -5.02 6.55 20.75
C CYS A 63 -6.48 6.36 20.32
N VAL A 64 -6.94 5.12 20.13
CA VAL A 64 -8.32 4.83 19.70
C VAL A 64 -8.92 3.86 20.71
N HIS A 65 -9.96 4.33 21.39
CA HIS A 65 -10.72 3.53 22.34
C HIS A 65 -12.00 3.00 21.68
N GLY A 66 -12.21 1.69 21.70
CA GLY A 66 -13.38 1.04 21.10
C GLY A 66 -13.12 -0.43 20.76
N GLU A 67 -14.02 -1.05 19.97
CA GLU A 67 -13.88 -2.46 19.55
C GLU A 67 -12.65 -2.72 18.66
N HIS A 68 -12.03 -1.67 18.14
CA HIS A 68 -11.06 -1.71 17.07
C HIS A 68 -9.84 -0.82 17.38
N PRO A 69 -9.05 -1.14 18.41
CA PRO A 69 -7.89 -0.35 18.76
C PRO A 69 -6.82 -0.41 17.66
N ALA A 70 -6.02 0.65 17.56
CA ALA A 70 -4.90 0.71 16.63
C ALA A 70 -3.81 -0.27 17.08
N ARG A 71 -3.60 -1.33 16.28
CA ARG A 71 -2.62 -2.39 16.57
C ARG A 71 -1.47 -2.36 15.58
N ASN A 72 -0.27 -2.40 16.13
CA ASN A 72 0.98 -2.47 15.39
C ASN A 72 1.65 -3.84 15.58
N SER A 73 2.36 -4.27 14.56
CA SER A 73 3.17 -5.49 14.56
C SER A 73 4.64 -5.14 14.37
N ALA A 74 5.54 -5.83 15.08
CA ALA A 74 6.97 -5.72 14.86
C ALA A 74 7.38 -6.67 13.73
N ASN A 75 7.88 -6.13 12.63
CA ASN A 75 8.38 -6.86 11.47
C ASN A 75 9.89 -6.64 11.32
N LEU A 76 10.56 -7.64 10.75
CA LEU A 76 11.98 -7.55 10.41
C LEU A 76 12.10 -7.30 8.92
N MET A 77 12.84 -6.26 8.56
CA MET A 77 13.26 -6.03 7.18
C MET A 77 14.42 -6.98 6.89
N LYS A 78 14.22 -7.93 5.96
CA LYS A 78 15.18 -9.02 5.70
C LYS A 78 16.53 -8.51 5.19
N ASP A 79 16.50 -7.44 4.41
CA ASP A 79 17.69 -6.92 3.71
C ASP A 79 18.63 -6.17 4.65
N THR A 80 18.08 -5.41 5.61
CA THR A 80 18.83 -4.57 6.55
C THR A 80 18.94 -5.18 7.94
N GLY A 81 18.18 -6.23 8.24
CA GLY A 81 18.07 -6.79 9.59
C GLY A 81 17.43 -5.84 10.61
N THR A 82 16.81 -4.74 10.16
CA THR A 82 16.23 -3.74 11.05
C THR A 82 14.79 -4.10 11.45
N LEU A 83 14.47 -3.94 12.73
CA LEU A 83 13.11 -4.10 13.24
C LEU A 83 12.31 -2.81 12.98
N PHE A 84 11.14 -2.94 12.40
CA PHE A 84 10.23 -1.83 12.16
C PHE A 84 8.82 -2.19 12.62
N LEU A 85 8.05 -1.16 12.96
CA LEU A 85 6.64 -1.31 13.30
C LEU A 85 5.79 -1.12 12.05
N ALA A 86 4.89 -2.07 11.81
CA ALA A 86 3.90 -2.01 10.74
C ALA A 86 2.49 -1.97 11.35
N GLY A 87 1.67 -1.00 10.94
CA GLY A 87 0.25 -0.93 11.31
C GLY A 87 -0.54 -2.05 10.63
N PHE A 88 -1.43 -2.72 11.39
CA PHE A 88 -2.18 -3.89 10.89
C PHE A 88 -3.70 -3.67 10.83
N SER A 89 -4.29 -2.85 11.70
CA SER A 89 -5.75 -2.76 11.84
C SER A 89 -6.35 -1.42 11.41
N HIS A 90 -6.09 -0.36 12.18
CA HIS A 90 -6.75 0.93 12.05
C HIS A 90 -5.76 2.08 12.08
N GLU A 91 -6.13 3.19 11.44
CA GLU A 91 -5.40 4.44 11.53
C GLU A 91 -5.37 4.90 12.99
N HIS A 92 -4.22 5.41 13.42
CA HIS A 92 -4.11 6.10 14.70
C HIS A 92 -4.97 7.38 14.66
N ASP A 93 -5.38 7.89 15.82
CA ASP A 93 -6.04 9.19 15.87
C ASP A 93 -5.09 10.30 15.37
N MET A 94 -5.62 11.37 14.77
CA MET A 94 -4.84 12.47 14.20
C MET A 94 -3.94 13.17 15.23
N SER A 95 -4.33 13.10 16.50
CA SER A 95 -3.56 13.63 17.63
C SER A 95 -2.38 12.74 18.06
N CYS A 96 -2.35 11.47 17.61
CA CYS A 96 -1.34 10.50 18.02
C CYS A 96 0.00 10.75 17.32
N ARG A 97 1.11 10.68 18.06
CA ARG A 97 2.48 10.75 17.50
C ARG A 97 2.77 9.62 16.49
N MET A 98 2.02 8.51 16.57
CA MET A 98 2.13 7.39 15.64
C MET A 98 1.21 7.52 14.42
N TYR A 99 0.44 8.61 14.30
CA TYR A 99 -0.33 8.88 13.10
C TYR A 99 0.58 9.16 11.92
N ARG A 100 0.41 8.39 10.85
CA ARG A 100 0.98 8.70 9.54
C ARG A 100 -0.17 8.89 8.56
N PRO A 101 -0.20 10.03 7.83
CA PRO A 101 -1.12 10.15 6.71
C PRO A 101 -0.80 9.04 5.72
N PHE A 102 -1.83 8.30 5.31
CA PHE A 102 -1.71 7.30 4.27
C PHE A 102 -1.15 7.96 3.00
N CYS A 103 0.10 7.63 2.67
CA CYS A 103 0.78 8.11 1.46
C CYS A 103 0.63 7.04 0.37
N GLY A 104 -0.62 6.85 -0.07
CA GLY A 104 -0.86 6.11 -1.30
C GLY A 104 -0.60 7.00 -2.51
N ASP A 105 -0.27 6.37 -3.63
CA ASP A 105 -0.32 6.98 -4.96
C ASP A 105 -1.68 7.71 -5.13
N GLU A 106 -1.76 8.81 -5.90
CA GLU A 106 -2.95 9.70 -5.92
C GLU A 106 -4.28 8.94 -6.16
N GLY A 107 -4.17 7.79 -6.83
CA GLY A 107 -5.23 6.82 -7.08
C GLY A 107 -5.55 5.82 -5.96
N ALA A 108 -5.13 5.99 -4.70
CA ALA A 108 -5.48 5.13 -3.56
C ALA A 108 -6.26 5.89 -2.47
N THR A 109 -7.31 5.29 -1.93
CA THR A 109 -8.05 5.76 -0.75
C THR A 109 -7.22 5.54 0.51
N ARG A 110 -7.57 6.25 1.60
CA ARG A 110 -6.92 6.13 2.92
C ARG A 110 -6.77 4.68 3.44
N VAL A 111 -7.62 3.76 2.97
CA VAL A 111 -7.64 2.33 3.34
C VAL A 111 -6.79 1.46 2.38
N GLY A 112 -6.01 2.06 1.47
CA GLY A 112 -5.19 1.32 0.52
C GLY A 112 -5.93 0.74 -0.69
N THR A 113 -7.24 0.96 -0.80
CA THR A 113 -8.02 0.57 -1.97
C THR A 113 -7.74 1.55 -3.11
N ARG A 114 -7.54 1.09 -4.36
CA ARG A 114 -7.43 2.05 -5.46
C ARG A 114 -8.76 2.79 -5.64
N LYS A 115 -8.73 4.12 -5.68
CA LYS A 115 -9.84 5.02 -6.06
C LYS A 115 -10.36 4.71 -7.47
N THR A 116 -9.50 4.14 -8.33
CA THR A 116 -9.83 3.79 -9.71
C THR A 116 -9.48 2.33 -9.98
N ALA A 117 -10.38 1.60 -10.64
CA ALA A 117 -10.14 0.22 -11.05
C ALA A 117 -8.83 0.13 -11.85
N GLY A 118 -7.93 -0.78 -11.45
CA GLY A 118 -6.58 -0.91 -12.03
C GLY A 118 -6.53 -1.32 -13.50
N SER A 119 -7.68 -1.57 -14.14
CA SER A 119 -7.78 -1.84 -15.57
C SER A 119 -7.68 -0.54 -16.35
N ARG A 120 -6.46 -0.12 -16.71
CA ARG A 120 -6.28 0.82 -17.82
C ARG A 120 -6.58 0.06 -19.12
N ARG A 121 -7.27 0.70 -20.07
CA ARG A 121 -7.38 0.15 -21.43
C ARG A 121 -5.98 0.15 -22.03
N ILE A 122 -5.39 -1.04 -22.15
CA ILE A 122 -4.11 -1.20 -22.81
C ILE A 122 -4.34 -1.02 -24.31
N SER A 123 -3.59 -0.11 -24.93
CA SER A 123 -3.60 0.09 -26.37
C SER A 123 -2.42 -0.65 -27.00
N TYR A 124 -2.52 -0.99 -28.30
CA TYR A 124 -1.41 -1.59 -29.04
C TYR A 124 -0.10 -0.78 -28.95
N ARG A 125 -0.19 0.55 -28.73
CA ARG A 125 0.97 1.45 -28.64
C ARG A 125 1.77 1.29 -27.35
N ASP A 126 1.18 0.73 -26.29
CA ASP A 126 1.86 0.55 -25.00
C ASP A 126 2.89 -0.61 -25.06
N PHE A 127 2.82 -1.45 -26.10
CA PHE A 127 3.73 -2.57 -26.36
C PHE A 127 4.74 -2.29 -27.47
N LEU A 128 4.65 -1.14 -28.13
CA LEU A 128 5.64 -0.70 -29.11
C LEU A 128 6.74 0.10 -28.40
N PRO A 129 7.99 0.05 -28.88
CA PRO A 129 9.02 1.00 -28.46
C PRO A 129 8.49 2.45 -28.56
N PRO A 130 8.90 3.38 -27.68
CA PRO A 130 8.44 4.76 -27.76
C PRO A 130 8.72 5.30 -29.17
N ASP A 131 7.66 5.73 -29.86
CA ASP A 131 7.76 6.32 -31.20
C ASP A 131 8.61 7.61 -31.12
N ASP A 132 9.84 7.59 -31.65
CA ASP A 132 10.68 8.79 -31.82
C ASP A 132 10.03 9.82 -32.78
N ALA A 133 8.94 9.45 -33.45
CA ALA A 133 8.12 10.33 -34.29
C ALA A 133 7.50 11.53 -33.53
N GLY A 134 7.54 11.53 -32.19
CA GLY A 134 7.15 12.66 -31.35
C GLY A 134 8.17 13.79 -31.25
N THR A 135 9.43 13.62 -31.70
CA THR A 135 10.40 14.73 -31.79
C THR A 135 10.19 15.49 -33.10
N THR A 136 9.11 16.25 -33.20
CA THR A 136 8.90 17.17 -34.32
C THR A 136 9.10 18.61 -33.86
N ILE A 137 10.15 19.24 -34.38
CA ILE A 137 10.29 20.69 -34.50
C ILE A 137 9.01 21.19 -35.20
N LYS A 138 8.15 21.91 -34.48
CA LYS A 138 6.84 22.32 -35.00
C LYS A 138 6.97 23.47 -35.98
N ALA A 139 6.42 23.30 -37.19
CA ALA A 139 5.89 24.40 -37.99
C ALA A 139 4.36 24.49 -37.76
N PRO A 140 3.75 25.69 -37.72
CA PRO A 140 2.37 25.85 -37.28
C PRO A 140 1.39 25.57 -38.44
N GLY A 141 0.57 24.53 -38.30
CA GLY A 141 -0.51 24.22 -39.24
C GLY A 141 -1.60 23.38 -38.58
N ARG A 142 -2.79 23.97 -38.47
CA ARG A 142 -4.02 23.58 -37.76
C ARG A 142 -4.53 22.14 -38.01
N PRO A 143 -5.11 21.43 -37.01
CA PRO A 143 -5.81 20.16 -37.24
C PRO A 143 -7.33 20.34 -37.45
N THR A 144 -7.89 19.61 -38.42
CA THR A 144 -9.34 19.36 -38.58
C THR A 144 -9.69 17.97 -38.01
N LYS A 145 -10.84 17.86 -37.32
CA LYS A 145 -11.37 16.60 -36.76
C LYS A 145 -12.23 15.87 -37.80
N PRO A 146 -12.18 14.53 -37.89
CA PRO A 146 -13.16 13.76 -38.66
C PRO A 146 -14.35 13.31 -37.80
N GLU A 147 -15.48 13.19 -38.50
CA GLU A 147 -16.87 13.03 -38.10
C GLU A 147 -17.27 11.56 -37.82
N ASP A 148 -18.32 11.36 -37.03
CA ASP A 148 -18.85 10.08 -36.54
C ASP A 148 -19.82 9.43 -37.54
N ASP A 149 -19.50 8.24 -38.07
CA ASP A 149 -20.33 7.52 -39.08
C ASP A 149 -21.08 6.33 -38.46
N ARG A 150 -22.41 6.44 -38.43
CA ARG A 150 -23.36 5.62 -37.65
C ARG A 150 -24.07 4.49 -38.42
N THR A 151 -23.46 3.89 -39.45
CA THR A 151 -24.11 2.76 -40.15
C THR A 151 -23.17 1.60 -40.49
N ARG A 152 -22.93 0.68 -39.54
CA ARG A 152 -22.31 -0.62 -39.89
C ARG A 152 -22.96 -1.83 -39.23
N ARG A 153 -23.63 -2.62 -40.09
CA ARG A 153 -24.01 -4.05 -39.96
C ARG A 153 -23.08 -4.80 -39.02
N THR A 154 -23.64 -5.60 -38.09
CA THR A 154 -22.94 -6.38 -37.05
C THR A 154 -21.78 -7.20 -37.61
N ARG A 155 -20.63 -6.53 -37.71
CA ARG A 155 -19.37 -7.09 -38.12
C ARG A 155 -18.99 -8.11 -37.06
N ARG A 156 -18.76 -9.36 -37.47
CA ARG A 156 -18.17 -10.41 -36.61
C ARG A 156 -17.04 -9.77 -35.78
N PRO A 157 -17.06 -9.90 -34.44
CA PRO A 157 -16.12 -9.21 -33.58
C PRO A 157 -14.70 -9.51 -34.03
N ARG A 158 -13.81 -8.51 -33.95
CA ARG A 158 -12.43 -8.65 -34.46
C ARG A 158 -11.70 -9.84 -33.84
N ILE A 159 -12.04 -10.19 -32.60
CA ILE A 159 -11.58 -11.39 -31.90
C ILE A 159 -11.95 -12.67 -32.64
N ALA A 160 -13.18 -12.80 -33.13
CA ALA A 160 -13.64 -14.02 -33.81
C ALA A 160 -12.90 -14.22 -35.14
N ARG A 161 -12.52 -13.14 -35.83
CA ARG A 161 -11.73 -13.23 -37.06
C ARG A 161 -10.29 -13.64 -36.75
N LEU A 162 -9.67 -13.04 -35.74
CA LEU A 162 -8.31 -13.36 -35.35
C LEU A 162 -8.18 -14.79 -34.84
N LEU A 163 -9.18 -15.29 -34.08
CA LEU A 163 -9.22 -16.69 -33.65
C LEU A 163 -9.35 -17.66 -34.84
N LEU A 164 -10.22 -17.38 -35.81
CA LEU A 164 -10.35 -18.20 -37.01
C LEU A 164 -9.03 -18.24 -37.80
N THR A 165 -8.36 -17.10 -37.97
CA THR A 165 -7.08 -17.04 -38.68
C THR A 165 -5.97 -17.81 -37.94
N LEU A 166 -5.92 -17.74 -36.61
CA LEU A 166 -4.95 -18.51 -35.81
C LEU A 166 -5.23 -20.02 -35.84
N ILE A 167 -6.50 -20.43 -35.89
CA ILE A 167 -6.89 -21.84 -36.02
C ILE A 167 -6.47 -22.37 -37.40
N GLU A 168 -6.71 -21.60 -38.46
CA GLU A 168 -6.30 -21.93 -39.83
C GLU A 168 -4.75 -22.02 -39.95
N ASP A 169 -4.01 -21.04 -39.42
CA ASP A 169 -2.53 -21.03 -39.45
C ASP A 169 -1.91 -22.16 -38.61
N ALA A 170 -2.58 -22.58 -37.53
CA ALA A 170 -2.15 -23.70 -36.70
C ALA A 170 -2.42 -25.08 -37.32
N GLY A 171 -3.10 -25.14 -38.47
CA GLY A 171 -3.50 -26.40 -39.11
C GLY A 171 -4.51 -27.21 -38.31
N LEU A 172 -5.20 -26.57 -37.36
CA LEU A 172 -6.23 -27.18 -36.52
C LEU A 172 -7.57 -27.10 -37.26
N ASN A 173 -7.74 -27.89 -38.32
CA ASN A 173 -9.04 -28.15 -38.94
C ASN A 173 -9.67 -29.41 -38.33
#